data_AF-A0A2D6P016-F1
#
_entry.id   AF-A0A2D6P016-F1
#
_cell.length_a   1.000
_cell.length_b   1.000
_cell.length_c   1.000
_cell.angle_alpha   90.00
_cell.angle_beta   90.00
_cell.angle_gamma   90.00
#
_symmetry.space_group_name_H-M   'P 1'
#
loop_
_entity.id
_entity.type
_entity.pdbx_description
1 polymer ?
#
loop_
_entity_poly.entity_id
_entity_poly.type
_entity_poly.pdbx_seq_one_letter_code
_entity_poly.pdbx_strand_id
1 'polypeptide(L)'
;MSLEEVKSIELLNGGKIPLLSETLESFPSLRFNIDIKTEDALEETVKIVKRMNILDRVCLASFSSKRLKKIRELSGPNACTSSGQMDIFKMICNSIGFNFEAVASDCAQIPLSQWGLPVLTRRFLDVAQKQNKLVHIWTIDDEQTMYDLIDFGVQGLMTDKPSILKKALVNRGLF
;
A
#
# COMPACT_ATOMS: atom_id res chain seq x y z
N MET A 1 -17.81 -21.51 -2.06
CA MET A 1 -18.18 -21.03 -3.39
C MET A 1 -17.11 -21.47 -4.38
N SER A 2 -17.51 -21.97 -5.54
CA SER A 2 -16.60 -22.27 -6.65
C SER A 2 -16.18 -20.99 -7.39
N LEU A 3 -15.13 -21.07 -8.22
CA LEU A 3 -14.71 -19.93 -9.04
C LEU A 3 -15.81 -19.50 -10.03
N GLU A 4 -16.52 -20.47 -10.61
CA GLU A 4 -17.64 -20.20 -11.53
C GLU A 4 -18.78 -19.44 -10.80
N GLU A 5 -19.10 -19.86 -9.58
CA GLU A 5 -20.09 -19.14 -8.75
C GLU A 5 -19.62 -17.71 -8.45
N VAL A 6 -18.35 -17.50 -8.11
CA VAL A 6 -17.80 -16.16 -7.87
C VAL A 6 -17.83 -15.29 -9.13
N LYS A 7 -17.47 -15.84 -10.29
CA LYS A 7 -17.51 -15.13 -11.58
C LYS A 7 -18.94 -14.79 -12.05
N SER A 8 -19.94 -15.51 -11.56
CA SER A 8 -21.35 -15.24 -11.85
C SER A 8 -21.94 -14.08 -11.03
N ILE A 9 -21.24 -13.61 -10.00
CA ILE A 9 -21.69 -12.47 -9.18
C ILE A 9 -21.60 -11.18 -10.00
N GLU A 10 -22.75 -10.52 -10.17
CA GLU A 10 -22.82 -9.15 -10.69
C GLU A 10 -22.57 -8.13 -9.57
N LEU A 11 -21.63 -7.24 -9.81
CA LEU A 11 -21.35 -6.09 -8.97
C LEU A 11 -22.20 -4.89 -9.43
N LEU A 12 -22.25 -3.86 -8.59
CA LEU A 12 -22.90 -2.60 -8.93
C LEU A 12 -22.40 -2.08 -10.28
N ASN A 13 -23.31 -1.52 -11.07
CA ASN A 13 -23.05 -0.97 -12.41
C ASN A 13 -22.53 -1.99 -13.44
N GLY A 14 -22.83 -3.28 -13.27
CA GLY A 14 -22.55 -4.33 -14.27
C GLY A 14 -21.12 -4.88 -14.23
N GLY A 15 -20.37 -4.60 -13.17
CA GLY A 15 -19.04 -5.18 -12.96
C GLY A 15 -19.09 -6.67 -12.59
N LYS A 16 -17.96 -7.36 -12.70
CA LYS A 16 -17.76 -8.73 -12.22
C LYS A 16 -16.51 -8.80 -11.35
N ILE A 17 -16.40 -9.82 -10.51
CA ILE A 17 -15.19 -10.06 -9.70
C ILE A 17 -14.09 -10.58 -10.64
N PRO A 18 -13.00 -9.83 -10.87
CA PRO A 18 -11.95 -10.27 -11.78
C PRO A 18 -10.98 -11.23 -11.08
N LEU A 19 -10.29 -12.06 -11.86
CA LEU A 19 -9.08 -12.72 -11.37
C LEU A 19 -7.94 -11.71 -11.25
N LEU A 20 -7.03 -11.99 -10.32
CA LEU A 20 -5.82 -11.19 -10.17
C LEU A 20 -5.00 -11.17 -11.48
N SER A 21 -4.80 -12.33 -12.11
CA SER A 21 -4.05 -12.44 -13.37
C SER A 21 -4.70 -11.63 -14.50
N GLU A 22 -6.02 -11.75 -14.68
CA GLU A 22 -6.80 -11.00 -15.68
C GLU A 22 -6.61 -9.48 -15.49
N THR A 23 -6.62 -9.02 -14.24
CA THR A 23 -6.40 -7.59 -13.91
C THR A 23 -4.98 -7.15 -14.25
N LEU A 24 -3.98 -7.93 -13.86
CA LEU A 24 -2.57 -7.62 -14.10
C LEU A 24 -2.22 -7.62 -15.59
N GLU A 25 -2.83 -8.50 -16.38
CA GLU A 25 -2.69 -8.58 -17.84
C GLU A 25 -3.36 -7.41 -18.56
N SER A 26 -4.55 -7.00 -18.09
CA SER A 26 -5.31 -5.90 -18.69
C SER A 26 -4.61 -4.54 -18.55
N PHE A 27 -3.74 -4.38 -17.56
CA PHE A 27 -3.02 -3.13 -17.28
C PHE A 27 -1.51 -3.34 -17.17
N PRO A 28 -0.81 -3.57 -18.29
CA PRO A 28 0.61 -3.94 -18.28
C PRO A 28 1.53 -2.79 -17.85
N SER A 29 1.13 -1.53 -18.06
CA SER A 29 1.92 -0.34 -17.73
C SER A 29 1.65 0.22 -16.33
N LEU A 30 0.60 -0.23 -15.64
CA LEU A 30 0.25 0.28 -14.31
C LEU A 30 1.07 -0.41 -13.22
N ARG A 31 1.35 0.35 -12.16
CA ARG A 31 1.85 -0.18 -10.89
C ARG A 31 0.70 -0.57 -9.99
N PHE A 32 0.86 -1.64 -9.23
CA PHE A 32 -0.17 -2.21 -8.37
C PHE A 32 0.27 -2.20 -6.90
N ASN A 33 -0.65 -1.81 -6.01
CA ASN A 33 -0.51 -2.02 -4.57
C ASN A 33 -1.53 -3.10 -4.16
N ILE A 34 -1.06 -4.30 -3.85
CA ILE A 34 -1.91 -5.48 -3.63
C ILE A 34 -1.94 -5.82 -2.15
N ASP A 35 -3.09 -5.61 -1.50
CA ASP A 35 -3.29 -5.98 -0.10
C ASP A 35 -3.83 -7.42 0.03
N ILE A 36 -2.97 -8.33 0.49
CA ILE A 36 -3.33 -9.73 0.70
C ILE A 36 -4.09 -9.85 2.03
N LYS A 37 -5.41 -10.05 1.94
CA LYS A 37 -6.32 -10.03 3.11
C LYS A 37 -6.34 -11.33 3.92
N THR A 38 -6.09 -12.48 3.29
CA THR A 38 -6.19 -13.81 3.92
C THR A 38 -4.91 -14.62 3.77
N GLU A 39 -4.74 -15.66 4.59
CA GLU A 39 -3.58 -16.54 4.50
C GLU A 39 -3.63 -17.42 3.24
N ASP A 40 -4.82 -17.92 2.89
CA ASP A 40 -5.01 -18.84 1.76
C ASP A 40 -4.69 -18.21 0.40
N ALA A 41 -4.80 -16.88 0.28
CA ALA A 41 -4.48 -16.16 -0.95
C ALA A 41 -2.99 -15.81 -1.09
N LEU A 42 -2.19 -15.96 -0.03
CA LEU A 42 -0.82 -15.45 0.04
C LEU A 42 0.08 -16.11 -0.99
N GLU A 43 0.20 -17.44 -0.92
CA GLU A 43 1.14 -18.18 -1.78
C GLU A 43 0.81 -18.01 -3.25
N GLU A 44 -0.47 -18.12 -3.61
CA GLU A 44 -0.88 -18.04 -5.01
C GLU A 44 -0.70 -16.64 -5.58
N THR A 45 -0.97 -15.59 -4.79
CA THR A 45 -0.68 -14.20 -5.19
C THR A 45 0.80 -14.02 -5.52
N VAL A 46 1.70 -14.48 -4.64
CA VAL A 46 3.15 -14.38 -4.88
C VAL A 46 3.57 -15.22 -6.08
N LYS A 47 3.02 -16.42 -6.25
CA LYS A 47 3.28 -17.27 -7.43
C LYS A 47 2.86 -16.60 -8.74
N ILE A 48 1.69 -15.96 -8.79
CA ILE A 48 1.20 -15.22 -9.95
C ILE A 48 2.16 -14.08 -10.31
N VAL A 49 2.49 -13.22 -9.33
CA VAL A 49 3.39 -12.07 -9.51
C VAL A 49 4.77 -12.51 -10.02
N LYS A 50 5.34 -13.58 -9.47
CA LYS A 50 6.63 -14.13 -9.92
C LYS A 50 6.55 -14.74 -11.31
N ARG A 51 5.51 -15.53 -11.60
CA ARG A 51 5.31 -16.17 -12.92
C ARG A 51 5.17 -15.15 -14.04
N MET A 52 4.48 -14.04 -13.77
CA MET A 52 4.31 -12.96 -14.71
C MET A 52 5.54 -12.04 -14.83
N ASN A 53 6.55 -12.21 -13.96
CA ASN A 53 7.76 -11.40 -13.89
C ASN A 53 7.48 -9.89 -13.73
N ILE A 54 6.62 -9.54 -12.76
CA ILE A 54 6.14 -8.16 -12.53
C ILE A 54 6.45 -7.62 -11.12
N LEU A 55 7.44 -8.19 -10.44
CA LEU A 55 7.82 -7.77 -9.08
C LEU A 55 8.21 -6.28 -9.00
N ASP A 56 8.73 -5.72 -10.09
CA ASP A 56 9.17 -4.32 -10.24
C ASP A 56 8.02 -3.31 -10.28
N ARG A 57 6.80 -3.76 -10.59
CA ARG A 57 5.59 -2.91 -10.65
C ARG A 57 4.53 -3.27 -9.62
N VAL A 58 4.84 -4.14 -8.65
CA VAL A 58 3.92 -4.57 -7.61
C VAL A 58 4.50 -4.27 -6.22
N CYS A 59 3.74 -3.56 -5.39
CA CYS A 59 3.95 -3.49 -3.94
C CYS A 59 3.00 -4.49 -3.27
N LEU A 60 3.54 -5.44 -2.51
CA LEU A 60 2.76 -6.42 -1.76
C LEU A 60 2.52 -5.93 -0.33
N ALA A 61 1.26 -5.78 0.04
CA ALA A 61 0.82 -5.25 1.32
C ALA A 61 0.05 -6.28 2.15
N SER A 62 0.03 -6.07 3.46
CA SER A 62 -0.87 -6.76 4.39
C SER A 62 -0.87 -6.07 5.75
N PHE A 63 -2.05 -5.96 6.38
CA PHE A 63 -2.16 -5.49 7.78
C PHE A 63 -1.45 -6.43 8.78
N SER A 64 -1.41 -7.73 8.49
CA SER A 64 -0.75 -8.73 9.33
C SER A 64 0.76 -8.70 9.14
N SER A 65 1.50 -8.39 10.21
CA SER A 65 2.97 -8.40 10.21
C SER A 65 3.52 -9.82 10.00
N LYS A 66 2.82 -10.84 10.51
CA LYS A 66 3.16 -12.26 10.26
C LYS A 66 3.05 -12.63 8.79
N ARG A 67 2.00 -12.14 8.12
CA ARG A 67 1.79 -12.38 6.68
C ARG A 67 2.84 -11.66 5.83
N LEU A 68 3.17 -10.42 6.16
CA LEU A 68 4.24 -9.67 5.48
C LEU A 68 5.60 -10.35 5.60
N LYS A 69 5.92 -10.94 6.76
CA LYS A 69 7.14 -11.74 6.89
C LYS A 69 7.17 -12.90 5.87
N LYS A 70 6.09 -13.67 5.76
CA LYS A 70 5.97 -14.76 4.78
C LYS A 70 6.00 -14.26 3.34
N ILE A 71 5.34 -13.14 3.05
CA ILE A 71 5.37 -12.50 1.72
C ILE A 71 6.82 -12.26 1.32
N ARG A 72 7.62 -11.61 2.17
CA ARG A 72 9.03 -11.31 1.90
C ARG A 72 9.87 -12.57 1.70
N GLU A 73 9.64 -13.61 2.50
CA GLU A 73 10.30 -14.92 2.37
C GLU A 73 10.03 -15.57 1.00
N LEU A 74 8.78 -15.49 0.50
CA LEU A 74 8.38 -16.10 -0.78
C LEU A 74 8.73 -15.24 -2.01
N SER A 75 8.59 -13.92 -1.90
CA SER A 75 8.80 -12.97 -2.99
C SER A 75 10.28 -12.69 -3.23
N GLY A 76 11.11 -12.81 -2.19
CA GLY A 76 12.54 -12.51 -2.23
C GLY A 76 12.83 -11.02 -2.01
N PRO A 77 14.13 -10.66 -1.91
CA PRO A 77 14.58 -9.34 -1.46
C PRO A 77 14.29 -8.19 -2.44
N ASN A 78 14.01 -8.50 -3.71
CA ASN A 78 13.74 -7.48 -4.75
C ASN A 78 12.26 -7.06 -4.81
N ALA A 79 11.41 -7.67 -3.99
CA ALA A 79 9.99 -7.37 -3.99
C ALA A 79 9.67 -6.14 -3.14
N CYS A 80 8.95 -5.18 -3.71
CA CYS A 80 8.45 -4.06 -2.94
C CYS A 80 7.36 -4.54 -1.96
N THR A 81 7.49 -4.20 -0.68
CA THR A 81 6.52 -4.56 0.37
C THR A 81 6.14 -3.41 1.29
N SER A 82 4.92 -3.44 1.80
CA SER A 82 4.50 -2.49 2.84
C SER A 82 5.00 -2.88 4.24
N SER A 83 4.91 -1.93 5.16
CA SER A 83 5.16 -2.11 6.59
C SER A 83 3.93 -2.68 7.28
N GLY A 84 4.12 -3.66 8.17
CA GLY A 84 3.03 -4.22 8.97
C GLY A 84 2.68 -3.34 10.17
N GLN A 85 1.56 -3.63 10.83
CA GLN A 85 1.13 -2.88 12.03
C GLN A 85 2.21 -2.75 13.11
N MET A 86 2.97 -3.82 13.37
CA MET A 86 4.05 -3.78 14.36
C MET A 86 5.23 -2.92 13.89
N ASP A 87 5.49 -2.89 12.58
CA ASP A 87 6.55 -2.07 11.99
C ASP A 87 6.19 -0.59 12.10
N ILE A 88 4.93 -0.23 11.81
CA ILE A 88 4.39 1.12 11.99
C ILE A 88 4.45 1.53 13.46
N PHE A 89 4.03 0.67 14.39
CA PHE A 89 4.13 0.95 15.82
C PHE A 89 5.57 1.27 16.26
N LYS A 90 6.55 0.47 15.84
CA LYS A 90 7.97 0.73 16.09
C LYS A 90 8.41 2.08 15.51
N MET A 91 7.96 2.43 14.30
CA MET A 91 8.26 3.73 13.70
C MET A 91 7.67 4.91 14.49
N ILE A 92 6.44 4.76 15.01
CA ILE A 92 5.84 5.75 15.92
C ILE A 92 6.67 5.88 17.20
N CYS A 93 7.06 4.78 17.83
CA CYS A 93 7.92 4.83 19.01
C CYS A 93 9.28 5.49 18.71
N ASN A 94 9.90 5.17 17.58
CA ASN A 94 11.15 5.81 17.18
C ASN A 94 10.98 7.32 16.96
N SER A 95 9.80 7.77 16.50
CA SER A 95 9.49 9.20 16.34
C SER A 95 9.40 9.97 17.65
N ILE A 96 9.28 9.27 18.79
CA ILE A 96 9.23 9.87 20.14
C ILE A 96 10.45 9.51 21.00
N GLY A 97 11.52 8.98 20.40
CA GLY A 97 12.83 8.80 21.06
C GLY A 97 13.20 7.37 21.45
N PHE A 98 12.39 6.37 21.11
CA PHE A 98 12.81 4.97 21.22
C PHE A 98 13.77 4.58 20.07
N ASN A 99 14.44 3.44 20.19
CA ASN A 99 15.41 2.96 19.20
C ASN A 99 15.16 1.50 18.83
N PHE A 100 14.03 1.23 18.19
CA PHE A 100 13.71 -0.07 17.61
C PHE A 100 14.35 -0.24 16.24
N GLU A 101 14.80 -1.47 15.95
CA GLU A 101 15.33 -1.83 14.63
C GLU A 101 14.27 -1.69 13.53
N ALA A 102 14.73 -1.19 12.37
CA ALA A 102 13.90 -1.07 11.19
C ALA A 102 13.65 -2.45 10.57
N VAL A 103 12.39 -2.70 10.18
CA VAL A 103 12.02 -3.89 9.41
C VAL A 103 12.11 -3.57 7.91
N ALA A 104 12.75 -4.48 7.17
CA ALA A 104 12.91 -4.41 5.72
C ALA A 104 11.53 -4.33 5.03
N SER A 105 11.23 -3.15 4.48
CA SER A 105 10.01 -2.80 3.75
C SER A 105 10.24 -1.46 3.07
N ASP A 106 9.47 -1.18 2.02
CA ASP A 106 9.67 -0.05 1.13
C ASP A 106 8.64 1.06 1.37
N CYS A 107 7.46 0.70 1.89
CA CYS A 107 6.36 1.64 2.10
C CYS A 107 5.79 1.56 3.52
N ALA A 108 5.56 2.70 4.15
CA ALA A 108 4.73 2.85 5.34
C ALA A 108 3.35 3.38 4.92
N GLN A 109 2.33 2.51 5.00
CA GLN A 109 0.98 2.84 4.57
C GLN A 109 0.10 3.05 5.81
N ILE A 110 -0.22 4.29 6.15
CA ILE A 110 -0.80 4.67 7.45
C ILE A 110 -2.07 5.54 7.31
N PRO A 111 -2.95 5.53 8.30
CA PRO A 111 -3.98 6.57 8.42
C PRO A 111 -3.35 7.88 8.94
N LEU A 112 -4.08 8.99 8.81
CA LEU A 112 -3.70 10.27 9.43
C LEU A 112 -3.60 10.15 10.96
N SER A 113 -4.58 9.47 11.56
CA SER A 113 -4.68 9.24 13.00
C SER A 113 -5.25 7.86 13.28
N GLN A 114 -4.95 7.35 14.48
CA GLN A 114 -5.44 6.08 14.96
C GLN A 114 -5.83 6.25 16.43
N TRP A 115 -7.10 5.95 16.75
CA TRP A 115 -7.65 5.99 18.12
C TRP A 115 -7.54 7.39 18.75
N GLY A 116 -7.72 8.43 17.93
CA GLY A 116 -7.60 9.84 18.35
C GLY A 116 -6.16 10.38 18.40
N LEU A 117 -5.15 9.54 18.16
CA LEU A 117 -3.74 9.96 18.16
C LEU A 117 -3.23 10.18 16.73
N PRO A 118 -2.57 11.32 16.44
CA PRO A 118 -1.91 11.51 15.15
C PRO A 118 -0.85 10.44 14.90
N VAL A 119 -0.95 9.75 13.76
CA VAL A 119 0.09 8.81 13.31
C VAL A 119 1.09 9.55 12.42
N LEU A 120 0.57 10.33 11.46
CA LEU A 120 1.40 11.18 10.64
C LEU A 120 1.86 12.40 11.44
N THR A 121 3.17 12.50 11.66
CA THR A 121 3.83 13.66 12.25
C THR A 121 5.13 13.94 11.51
N ARG A 122 5.70 15.14 11.70
CA ARG A 122 6.99 15.45 11.07
C ARG A 122 8.09 14.47 11.53
N ARG A 123 8.08 14.13 12.83
CA ARG A 123 9.02 13.15 13.39
C ARG A 123 8.83 11.76 12.77
N PHE A 124 7.59 11.35 12.49
CA PHE A 124 7.32 10.09 11.80
C PHE A 124 7.90 10.12 10.37
N LEU A 125 7.71 11.20 9.62
CA LEU A 125 8.32 11.36 8.29
C LEU A 125 9.85 11.29 8.35
N ASP A 126 10.48 11.96 9.32
CA ASP A 126 11.93 11.93 9.48
C ASP A 126 12.44 10.50 9.77
N VAL A 127 11.68 9.71 10.55
CA VAL A 127 11.98 8.29 10.79
C VAL A 127 11.82 7.47 9.51
N ALA A 128 10.73 7.67 8.76
CA ALA A 128 10.49 6.97 7.51
C ALA A 128 11.61 7.27 6.49
N GLN A 129 12.01 8.53 6.36
CA GLN A 129 13.11 8.95 5.50
C GLN A 129 14.44 8.28 5.90
N LYS A 130 14.78 8.29 7.20
CA LYS A 130 15.99 7.60 7.71
C LYS A 130 15.97 6.08 7.45
N GLN A 131 14.78 5.49 7.37
CA GLN A 131 14.58 4.09 7.05
C GLN A 131 14.39 3.82 5.55
N ASN A 132 14.55 4.82 4.67
CA ASN A 132 14.32 4.75 3.23
C ASN A 132 12.91 4.23 2.85
N LYS A 133 11.89 4.65 3.59
CA LYS A 133 10.49 4.25 3.36
C LYS A 133 9.67 5.38 2.76
N LEU A 134 8.90 5.05 1.72
CA LEU A 134 7.87 5.92 1.19
C LEU A 134 6.66 5.92 2.13
N VAL A 135 6.09 7.09 2.42
CA VAL A 135 4.90 7.22 3.27
C VAL A 135 3.68 7.43 2.39
N HIS A 136 2.73 6.50 2.47
CA HIS A 136 1.45 6.57 1.78
C HIS A 136 0.31 6.75 2.77
N ILE A 137 -0.59 7.69 2.52
CA ILE A 137 -1.74 7.96 3.40
C ILE A 137 -3.03 7.45 2.75
N TRP A 138 -3.83 6.73 3.52
CA TRP A 138 -5.13 6.22 3.11
C TRP A 138 -6.22 6.58 4.13
N THR A 139 -7.50 6.70 3.76
CA THR A 139 -8.03 7.04 2.44
C THR A 139 -8.36 8.52 2.45
N ILE A 140 -7.90 9.28 1.45
CA ILE A 140 -8.04 10.73 1.39
C ILE A 140 -8.88 11.12 0.18
N ASP A 141 -10.05 11.71 0.40
CA ASP A 141 -11.01 12.06 -0.66
C ASP A 141 -11.38 13.56 -0.70
N ASP A 142 -10.81 14.34 0.22
CA ASP A 142 -10.97 15.78 0.31
C ASP A 142 -9.80 16.48 -0.39
N GLU A 143 -10.11 17.41 -1.30
CA GLU A 143 -9.10 18.08 -2.13
C GLU A 143 -8.13 18.91 -1.28
N GLN A 144 -8.63 19.63 -0.27
CA GLN A 144 -7.77 20.45 0.58
C GLN A 144 -6.79 19.60 1.37
N THR A 145 -7.26 18.47 1.92
CA THR A 145 -6.44 17.50 2.64
C THR A 145 -5.38 16.88 1.72
N MET A 146 -5.68 16.64 0.44
CA MET A 146 -4.68 16.19 -0.53
C MET A 146 -3.57 17.22 -0.71
N TYR A 147 -3.90 18.51 -0.87
CA TYR A 147 -2.90 19.58 -0.97
C TYR A 147 -2.04 19.63 0.29
N ASP A 148 -2.67 19.65 1.46
CA ASP A 148 -1.98 19.74 2.74
C ASP A 148 -0.99 18.57 2.92
N LEU A 149 -1.38 17.36 2.53
CA LEU A 149 -0.52 16.18 2.61
C LEU A 149 0.61 16.16 1.59
N ILE A 150 0.34 16.61 0.36
CA ILE A 150 1.37 16.79 -0.67
C ILE A 150 2.42 17.80 -0.17
N ASP A 151 1.96 18.95 0.32
CA ASP A 151 2.83 20.02 0.84
C ASP A 151 3.55 19.58 2.14
N PHE A 152 2.95 18.69 2.93
CA PHE A 152 3.58 18.04 4.08
C PHE A 152 4.72 17.10 3.69
N GLY A 153 4.73 16.62 2.44
CA GLY A 153 5.81 15.83 1.85
C GLY A 153 5.59 14.31 1.91
N VAL A 154 4.34 13.83 1.92
CA VAL A 154 4.06 12.38 1.77
C VAL A 154 4.25 11.94 0.31
N GLN A 155 4.64 10.68 0.07
CA GLN A 155 4.98 10.19 -1.27
C GLN A 155 3.83 9.49 -1.99
N GLY A 156 2.74 9.17 -1.29
CA GLY A 156 1.58 8.54 -1.90
C GLY A 156 0.28 8.87 -1.17
N LEU A 157 -0.81 8.92 -1.95
CA LEU A 157 -2.17 9.08 -1.44
C LEU A 157 -3.03 7.96 -2.03
N MET A 158 -3.80 7.28 -1.19
CA MET A 158 -4.84 6.34 -1.62
C MET A 158 -6.19 7.05 -1.51
N THR A 159 -6.98 7.03 -2.58
CA THR A 159 -8.21 7.82 -2.71
C THR A 159 -9.24 7.04 -3.52
N ASP A 160 -10.52 7.25 -3.20
CA ASP A 160 -11.66 6.82 -4.00
C ASP A 160 -12.01 7.85 -5.10
N LYS A 161 -11.32 9.00 -5.12
CA LYS A 161 -11.51 10.11 -6.08
C LYS A 161 -10.24 10.43 -6.87
N PRO A 162 -9.74 9.51 -7.71
CA PRO A 162 -8.46 9.66 -8.42
C PRO A 162 -8.41 10.88 -9.36
N SER A 163 -9.54 11.31 -9.92
CA SER A 163 -9.61 12.52 -10.75
C SER A 163 -9.30 13.80 -9.96
N ILE A 164 -9.71 13.86 -8.69
CA ILE A 164 -9.42 14.99 -7.80
C ILE A 164 -7.94 14.98 -7.42
N LEU A 165 -7.40 13.82 -7.06
CA LEU A 165 -5.98 13.67 -6.76
C LEU A 165 -5.11 14.08 -7.96
N LYS A 166 -5.48 13.67 -9.18
CA LYS A 166 -4.77 14.08 -10.40
C LYS A 166 -4.75 15.61 -10.55
N LYS A 167 -5.87 16.29 -10.35
CA LYS A 167 -5.95 17.76 -10.37
C LYS A 167 -5.01 18.38 -9.33
N ALA A 168 -5.00 17.84 -8.10
CA ALA A 168 -4.12 18.31 -7.05
C ALA A 168 -2.62 18.16 -7.41
N LEU A 169 -2.24 17.01 -7.98
CA LEU A 169 -0.87 16.76 -8.45
C LEU A 169 -0.45 17.69 -9.59
N VAL A 170 -1.30 17.89 -10.60
CA VAL A 170 -1.03 18.83 -11.70
C VAL A 170 -0.82 20.24 -11.18
N ASN A 171 -1.66 20.70 -10.25
CA ASN A 171 -1.56 22.03 -9.64
C ASN A 171 -0.26 22.23 -8.83
N ARG A 172 0.42 21.15 -8.43
CA ARG A 172 1.71 21.16 -7.73
C ARG A 172 2.89 20.78 -8.63
N GLY A 173 2.67 20.57 -9.93
CA GLY A 173 3.72 20.20 -10.89
C GLY A 173 4.27 18.78 -10.67
N LEU A 174 3.46 17.87 -10.12
CA LEU A 174 3.82 16.49 -9.80
C LEU A 174 3.25 15.45 -10.78
N PHE A 175 2.55 15.90 -11.82
CA PHE A 175 1.95 15.09 -12.89
C PHE A 175 2.03 15.84 -14.21
#